data_AF-A0A7X7WS29-F1
#
_entry.id   AF-A0A7X7WS29-F1
#
_cell.length_a   1.000
_cell.length_b   1.000
_cell.length_c   1.000
_cell.angle_alpha   90.00
_cell.angle_beta   90.00
_cell.angle_gamma   90.00
#
_symmetry.space_group_name_H-M   'P 1'
#
loop_
_entity.id
_entity.type
_entity.pdbx_description
1 polymer ?
#
loop_
_entity_poly.entity_id
_entity_poly.type
_entity_poly.pdbx_seq_one_letter_code
_entity_poly.pdbx_strand_id
1 'polypeptide(L)'
;LHSEIIQSRQWNLESDDIIHRQLRYEFFDTLIAMIVGWAINSAMILVAASVFFSNGITVTELPQAQATLKPLLGNAAAIVFALALLLAGVASSLTASMAGGTIYAGIFGEPFDHADSHSRTGIVITLGGAVAVIVFIKDTFQGLIWSQIALSIQLPITVFGLIFLTSSRTVMGRFANSFRDKAILWIIAFIVTALNSALLVQLLF
;
A
#
# COMPACT_ATOMS: atom_id res chain seq x y z
N LEU A 1 8.26 -4.40 -0.45
CA LEU A 1 8.72 -3.43 0.57
C LEU A 1 8.82 -4.05 1.97
N HIS A 2 7.72 -4.39 2.66
CA HIS A 2 7.81 -4.96 4.02
C HIS A 2 8.75 -6.18 4.11
N SER A 3 8.63 -7.13 3.18
CA SER A 3 9.52 -8.30 3.11
C SER A 3 11.00 -7.95 2.94
N GLU A 4 11.31 -6.85 2.27
CA GLU A 4 12.68 -6.41 2.02
C GLU A 4 13.25 -5.60 3.20
N ILE A 5 12.45 -4.76 3.85
CA ILE A 5 12.84 -4.07 5.09
C ILE A 5 13.21 -5.09 6.18
N ILE A 6 12.54 -6.24 6.18
CA ILE A 6 12.90 -7.36 7.05
C ILE A 6 14.19 -8.04 6.58
N GLN A 7 14.35 -8.29 5.26
CA GLN A 7 15.55 -8.93 4.72
C GLN A 7 16.82 -8.07 4.87
N SER A 8 16.73 -6.74 4.83
CA SER A 8 17.88 -5.85 5.03
C SER A 8 18.48 -5.96 6.43
N ARG A 9 17.73 -6.49 7.41
CA ARG A 9 18.24 -6.80 8.75
C ARG A 9 19.03 -8.13 8.83
N GLN A 10 19.13 -8.87 7.72
CA GLN A 10 19.93 -10.10 7.55
C GLN A 10 19.73 -11.20 8.62
N TRP A 11 18.51 -11.33 9.17
CA TRP A 11 18.19 -12.32 10.21
C TRP A 11 18.35 -13.78 9.79
N ASN A 12 18.44 -14.06 8.49
CA ASN A 12 18.72 -15.40 7.97
C ASN A 12 20.09 -15.96 8.38
N LEU A 13 20.96 -15.14 8.99
CA LEU A 13 22.27 -15.53 9.51
C LEU A 13 22.27 -15.80 11.03
N GLU A 14 21.15 -15.56 11.71
CA GLU A 14 21.01 -15.71 13.17
C GLU A 14 20.36 -17.05 13.55
N SER A 15 20.37 -17.40 14.83
CA SER A 15 19.80 -18.67 15.32
C SER A 15 18.26 -18.71 15.24
N ASP A 16 17.70 -19.92 15.07
CA ASP A 16 16.25 -20.17 14.96
C ASP A 16 15.42 -19.50 16.07
N ASP A 17 15.95 -19.42 17.28
CA ASP A 17 15.30 -18.79 18.45
C ASP A 17 15.18 -17.27 18.31
N ILE A 18 16.21 -16.61 17.76
CA ILE A 18 16.21 -15.17 17.52
C ILE A 18 15.22 -14.84 16.41
N ILE A 19 15.21 -15.64 15.33
CA ILE A 19 14.24 -15.50 14.23
C ILE A 19 12.80 -15.59 14.76
N HIS A 20 12.47 -16.57 15.60
CA HIS A 20 11.14 -16.71 16.19
C HIS A 20 10.72 -15.50 17.03
N ARG A 21 11.66 -14.96 17.81
CA ARG A 21 11.40 -13.79 18.67
C ARG A 21 11.18 -12.54 17.84
N GLN A 22 12.00 -12.30 16.81
CA GLN A 22 11.86 -11.16 15.91
C GLN A 22 10.55 -11.22 15.12
N LEU A 23 10.18 -12.38 14.59
CA LEU A 23 8.89 -12.57 13.90
C LEU A 23 7.69 -12.19 14.77
N ARG A 24 7.73 -12.48 16.08
CA ARG A 24 6.67 -12.08 17.03
C ARG A 24 6.61 -10.57 17.25
N TYR A 25 7.77 -9.91 17.36
CA TYR A 25 7.81 -8.46 17.50
C TYR A 25 7.32 -7.76 16.23
N GLU A 26 7.79 -8.19 15.06
CA GLU A 26 7.36 -7.64 13.77
C GLU A 26 5.87 -7.88 13.51
N PHE A 27 5.34 -9.05 13.89
CA PHE A 27 3.91 -9.30 13.82
C PHE A 27 3.12 -8.30 14.68
N PHE A 28 3.59 -8.01 15.90
CA PHE A 28 2.93 -7.06 16.79
C PHE A 28 3.04 -5.62 16.27
N ASP A 29 4.20 -5.22 15.76
CA ASP A 29 4.41 -3.91 15.15
C ASP A 29 3.48 -3.71 13.93
N THR A 30 3.46 -4.69 13.03
CA THR A 30 2.57 -4.69 11.86
C THR A 30 1.10 -4.66 12.29
N LEU A 31 0.72 -5.42 13.31
CA LEU A 31 -0.65 -5.46 13.81
C LEU A 31 -1.09 -4.09 14.36
N ILE A 32 -0.24 -3.43 15.15
CA ILE A 32 -0.51 -2.08 15.65
C ILE A 32 -0.66 -1.11 14.48
N ALA A 33 0.27 -1.13 13.53
CA ALA A 33 0.23 -0.25 12.36
C ALA A 33 -1.07 -0.44 11.56
N MET A 34 -1.51 -1.69 11.35
CA MET A 34 -2.77 -2.00 10.67
C MET A 34 -4.01 -1.54 11.45
N ILE A 35 -4.02 -1.67 12.78
CA ILE A 35 -5.11 -1.19 13.64
C ILE A 35 -5.23 0.33 13.55
N VAL A 36 -4.10 1.05 13.61
CA VAL A 36 -4.08 2.51 13.44
C VAL A 36 -4.60 2.90 12.06
N GLY A 37 -4.15 2.22 11.01
CA GLY A 37 -4.66 2.43 9.65
C GLY A 37 -6.17 2.19 9.53
N TRP A 38 -6.69 1.13 10.16
CA TRP A 38 -8.12 0.85 10.22
C TRP A 38 -8.89 1.96 10.95
N ALA A 39 -8.36 2.46 12.07
CA ALA A 39 -8.98 3.56 12.82
C ALA A 39 -9.03 4.86 12.00
N ILE A 40 -7.95 5.20 11.29
CA ILE A 40 -7.90 6.38 10.41
C ILE A 40 -8.90 6.25 9.26
N ASN A 41 -8.91 5.11 8.56
CA ASN A 41 -9.87 4.86 7.47
C ASN A 41 -11.32 4.93 7.96
N SER A 42 -11.59 4.37 9.14
CA SER A 42 -12.93 4.43 9.76
C SER A 42 -13.30 5.87 10.13
N ALA A 43 -12.37 6.65 10.69
CA ALA A 43 -12.58 8.06 10.99
C ALA A 43 -12.87 8.87 9.72
N MET A 44 -12.16 8.62 8.61
CA MET A 44 -12.44 9.28 7.33
C MET A 44 -13.85 9.00 6.84
N ILE A 45 -14.32 7.75 6.91
CA ILE A 45 -15.70 7.39 6.52
C ILE A 45 -16.72 8.06 7.44
N LEU A 46 -16.49 8.08 8.75
CA LEU A 46 -17.38 8.72 9.72
C LEU A 46 -17.47 10.24 9.51
N VAL A 47 -16.34 10.90 9.24
CA VAL A 47 -16.31 12.33 8.87
C VAL A 47 -17.08 12.53 7.56
N ALA A 48 -16.84 11.71 6.54
CA ALA A 48 -17.55 11.82 5.28
C ALA A 48 -19.07 11.63 5.45
N ALA A 49 -19.50 10.66 6.25
CA ALA A 49 -20.91 10.43 6.56
C ALA A 49 -21.51 11.60 7.36
N SER A 50 -20.89 12.01 8.46
CA SER A 50 -21.42 13.10 9.30
C SER A 50 -21.44 14.45 8.59
N VAL A 51 -20.44 14.76 7.78
CA VAL A 51 -20.29 16.05 7.11
C VAL A 51 -21.01 16.10 5.76
N PHE A 52 -20.84 15.09 4.89
CA PHE A 52 -21.36 15.14 3.53
C PHE A 52 -22.78 14.57 3.41
N PHE A 53 -23.07 13.45 4.09
CA PHE A 53 -24.40 12.81 4.01
C PHE A 53 -25.47 13.65 4.73
N SER A 54 -25.14 14.28 5.87
CA SER A 54 -26.09 15.14 6.60
C SER A 54 -26.44 16.45 5.87
N ASN A 55 -25.61 16.91 4.94
CA ASN A 55 -25.82 18.15 4.18
C ASN A 55 -26.28 17.90 2.73
N GLY A 56 -26.45 16.64 2.31
CA GLY A 56 -26.87 16.28 0.95
C GLY A 56 -25.86 16.62 -0.16
N ILE A 57 -24.58 16.82 0.18
CA ILE A 57 -23.54 17.23 -0.75
C ILE A 57 -22.87 15.97 -1.32
N THR A 58 -23.07 15.69 -2.61
CA THR A 58 -22.30 14.68 -3.34
C THR A 58 -20.93 15.24 -3.68
N VAL A 59 -19.94 14.94 -2.84
CA VAL A 59 -18.54 15.31 -3.11
C VAL A 59 -17.94 14.30 -4.07
N THR A 60 -17.62 14.74 -5.29
CA THR A 60 -17.02 13.89 -6.33
C THR A 60 -15.53 14.18 -6.50
N GLU A 61 -15.03 15.31 -5.98
CA GLU A 61 -13.64 15.74 -6.17
C GLU A 61 -12.94 16.21 -4.88
N LEU A 62 -11.62 16.04 -4.81
CA LEU A 62 -10.75 16.52 -3.74
C LEU A 62 -10.88 18.04 -3.44
N PRO A 63 -10.99 18.94 -4.45
CA PRO A 63 -11.20 20.37 -4.20
C PRO A 63 -12.58 20.67 -3.59
N GLN A 64 -13.61 19.88 -3.93
CA GLN A 64 -14.93 20.00 -3.33
C GLN A 64 -14.90 19.57 -1.85
N ALA A 65 -14.17 18.51 -1.50
CA ALA A 65 -13.98 18.10 -0.10
C ALA A 65 -13.35 19.23 0.73
N GLN A 66 -12.30 19.87 0.22
CA GLN A 66 -11.65 21.00 0.89
C GLN A 66 -12.60 22.21 1.03
N ALA A 67 -13.32 22.57 -0.04
CA ALA A 67 -14.23 23.71 -0.05
C ALA A 67 -15.41 23.51 0.91
N THR A 68 -15.88 22.27 1.08
CA THR A 68 -16.98 21.91 1.99
C THR A 68 -16.52 21.79 3.46
N LEU A 69 -15.24 21.53 3.73
CA LEU A 69 -14.69 21.51 5.09
C LEU A 69 -14.42 22.93 5.64
N LYS A 70 -14.23 23.93 4.77
CA LYS A 70 -13.91 25.32 5.13
C LYS A 70 -14.98 26.01 6.01
N PRO A 71 -16.30 25.87 5.75
CA PRO A 71 -17.35 26.44 6.59
C PRO A 71 -17.52 25.73 7.94
N LEU A 72 -17.19 24.44 8.01
CA LEU A 72 -17.46 23.59 9.18
C LEU A 72 -16.32 23.57 10.20
N LEU A 73 -15.07 23.71 9.74
CA LEU A 73 -13.87 23.61 10.59
C LEU A 73 -13.05 24.92 10.64
N GLY A 74 -13.47 25.95 9.91
CA GLY A 74 -12.82 27.26 9.85
C GLY A 74 -11.57 27.30 8.96
N ASN A 75 -10.99 28.51 8.80
CA ASN A 75 -9.83 28.74 7.92
C ASN A 75 -8.58 27.92 8.33
N ALA A 76 -8.40 27.62 9.62
CA ALA A 76 -7.25 26.86 10.12
C ALA A 76 -7.27 25.39 9.67
N ALA A 77 -8.46 24.78 9.58
CA ALA A 77 -8.58 23.38 9.19
C ALA A 77 -8.25 23.13 7.72
N ALA A 78 -8.54 24.10 6.84
CA ALA A 78 -8.14 24.02 5.44
C ALA A 78 -6.60 23.98 5.29
N ILE A 79 -5.87 24.71 6.13
CA ILE A 79 -4.40 24.72 6.14
C ILE A 79 -3.86 23.38 6.67
N VAL A 80 -4.42 22.89 7.78
CA VAL A 80 -4.03 21.58 8.35
C VAL A 80 -4.31 20.45 7.36
N PHE A 81 -5.46 20.47 6.67
CA PHE A 81 -5.80 19.49 5.65
C PHE A 81 -4.86 19.55 4.45
N ALA A 82 -4.56 20.75 3.93
CA ALA A 82 -3.61 20.92 2.83
C ALA A 82 -2.20 20.43 3.21
N LEU A 83 -1.74 20.72 4.43
CA LEU A 83 -0.47 20.25 4.93
C LEU A 83 -0.45 18.73 5.11
N ALA A 84 -1.53 18.15 5.64
CA ALA A 84 -1.68 16.70 5.77
C ALA A 84 -1.66 16.00 4.40
N LEU A 85 -2.35 16.56 3.41
CA LEU A 85 -2.37 16.03 2.05
C LEU A 85 -0.98 16.10 1.39
N LEU A 86 -0.25 17.20 1.60
CA LEU A 86 1.12 17.34 1.13
C LEU A 86 2.05 16.29 1.76
N LEU A 87 2.01 16.17 3.09
CA LEU A 87 2.83 15.20 3.82
C LEU A 87 2.50 13.75 3.43
N ALA A 88 1.21 13.43 3.22
CA ALA A 88 0.78 12.12 2.73
C ALA A 88 1.32 11.83 1.32
N GLY A 89 1.31 12.82 0.42
CA GLY A 89 1.88 12.69 -0.93
C GLY A 89 3.39 12.45 -0.91
N VAL A 90 4.13 13.17 -0.06
CA VAL A 90 5.59 12.97 0.11
C VAL A 90 5.87 11.58 0.67
N ALA A 91 5.17 11.17 1.73
CA ALA A 91 5.34 9.85 2.33
C ALA A 91 5.03 8.70 1.34
N SER A 92 3.97 8.85 0.54
CA SER A 92 3.62 7.88 -0.51
C SER A 92 4.67 7.80 -1.61
N SER A 93 5.19 8.95 -2.06
CA SER A 93 6.22 9.01 -3.10
C SER A 93 7.53 8.34 -2.68
N LEU A 94 7.96 8.54 -1.42
CA LEU A 94 9.13 7.88 -0.85
C LEU A 94 8.94 6.36 -0.80
N THR A 95 7.77 5.91 -0.35
CA THR A 95 7.42 4.49 -0.29
C THR A 95 7.41 3.84 -1.67
N ALA A 96 6.82 4.51 -2.67
CA ALA A 96 6.79 4.06 -4.05
C ALA A 96 8.21 3.99 -4.67
N SER A 97 9.05 4.98 -4.38
CA SER A 97 10.45 5.02 -4.84
C SER A 97 11.24 3.84 -4.32
N MET A 98 11.14 3.57 -3.01
CA MET A 98 11.80 2.41 -2.40
C MET A 98 11.30 1.12 -3.03
N ALA A 99 9.99 0.91 -3.12
CA ALA A 99 9.41 -0.29 -3.73
C ALA A 99 9.84 -0.49 -5.20
N GLY A 100 9.95 0.59 -5.98
CA GLY A 100 10.46 0.53 -7.35
C GLY A 100 11.94 0.14 -7.41
N GLY A 101 12.76 0.70 -6.52
CA GLY A 101 14.16 0.31 -6.33
C GLY A 101 14.32 -1.17 -5.98
N THR A 102 13.54 -1.66 -5.00
CA THR A 102 13.46 -3.07 -4.58
C THR A 102 13.20 -4.01 -5.75
N ILE A 103 12.15 -3.72 -6.54
CA ILE A 103 11.71 -4.59 -7.62
C ILE A 103 12.79 -4.64 -8.71
N TYR A 104 13.38 -3.49 -9.01
CA TYR A 104 14.44 -3.41 -10.00
C TYR A 104 15.69 -4.17 -9.56
N ALA A 105 16.18 -3.94 -8.33
CA ALA A 105 17.31 -4.69 -7.77
C ALA A 105 17.03 -6.21 -7.72
N GLY A 106 15.81 -6.60 -7.35
CA GLY A 106 15.38 -8.00 -7.32
C GLY A 106 15.36 -8.68 -8.70
N ILE A 107 15.08 -7.96 -9.79
CA ILE A 107 15.20 -8.50 -11.17
C ILE A 107 16.65 -8.83 -11.51
N PHE A 108 17.61 -8.06 -10.99
CA PHE A 108 19.04 -8.31 -11.16
C PHE A 108 19.61 -9.28 -10.13
N GLY A 109 18.80 -9.76 -9.18
CA GLY A 109 19.21 -10.70 -8.14
C GLY A 109 20.02 -10.08 -7.01
N GLU A 110 19.99 -8.74 -6.87
CA GLU A 110 20.74 -7.99 -5.87
C GLU A 110 19.84 -7.57 -4.71
N PRO A 111 20.33 -7.61 -3.45
CA PRO A 111 19.63 -7.00 -2.33
C PRO A 111 19.61 -5.48 -2.50
N PHE A 112 18.53 -4.82 -2.05
CA PHE A 112 18.47 -3.37 -2.12
C PHE A 112 19.51 -2.71 -1.24
N ASP A 113 20.46 -2.08 -1.90
CA ASP A 113 21.43 -1.17 -1.31
C ASP A 113 21.25 0.22 -1.94
N HIS A 114 21.17 1.25 -1.10
CA HIS A 114 21.07 2.65 -1.53
C HIS A 114 22.31 3.13 -2.28
N ALA A 115 23.45 2.47 -2.09
CA ALA A 115 24.71 2.77 -2.78
C ALA A 115 24.81 2.12 -4.17
N ASP A 116 23.93 1.16 -4.49
CA ASP A 116 24.00 0.43 -5.75
C ASP A 116 23.35 1.19 -6.91
N SER A 117 23.99 1.11 -8.08
CA SER A 117 23.57 1.79 -9.29
C SER A 117 22.22 1.27 -9.80
N HIS A 118 21.95 -0.02 -9.58
CA HIS A 118 20.71 -0.67 -9.98
C HIS A 118 19.50 -0.20 -9.14
N SER A 119 19.62 -0.16 -7.81
CA SER A 119 18.57 0.40 -6.91
C SER A 119 18.26 1.86 -7.23
N ARG A 120 19.30 2.67 -7.49
CA ARG A 120 19.14 4.10 -7.84
C ARG A 120 18.45 4.27 -9.19
N THR A 121 18.76 3.42 -10.16
CA THR A 121 18.11 3.42 -11.48
C THR A 121 16.62 3.07 -11.36
N GLY A 122 16.26 2.09 -10.52
CA GLY A 122 14.87 1.76 -10.23
C GLY A 122 14.10 2.92 -9.58
N ILE A 123 14.71 3.63 -8.63
CA ILE A 123 14.14 4.84 -8.02
C ILE A 123 13.92 5.95 -9.06
N VAL A 124 14.93 6.22 -9.90
CA VAL A 124 14.87 7.28 -10.93
C VAL A 124 13.83 6.95 -12.00
N ILE A 125 13.72 5.70 -12.43
CA ILE A 125 12.69 5.28 -13.39
C ILE A 125 11.30 5.44 -12.78
N THR A 126 11.12 5.04 -11.52
CA THR A 126 9.82 5.11 -10.83
C THR A 126 9.39 6.56 -10.61
N LEU A 127 10.28 7.41 -10.09
CA LEU A 127 10.01 8.84 -9.89
C LEU A 127 9.88 9.58 -11.23
N GLY A 128 10.75 9.30 -12.20
CA GLY A 128 10.70 9.89 -13.54
C GLY A 128 9.41 9.54 -14.27
N GLY A 129 8.98 8.28 -14.19
CA GLY A 129 7.68 7.83 -14.69
C GLY A 129 6.52 8.55 -14.01
N ALA A 130 6.54 8.67 -12.68
CA ALA A 130 5.51 9.40 -11.93
C ALA A 130 5.44 10.88 -12.35
N VAL A 131 6.59 11.56 -12.48
CA VAL A 131 6.64 12.98 -12.91
C VAL A 131 6.14 13.13 -14.35
N ALA A 132 6.53 12.24 -15.26
CA ALA A 132 6.03 12.25 -16.63
C ALA A 132 4.51 12.10 -16.66
N VAL A 133 3.97 11.13 -15.91
CA VAL A 133 2.53 10.92 -15.82
C VAL A 133 1.82 12.16 -15.25
N ILE A 134 2.35 12.79 -14.21
CA ILE A 134 1.78 14.02 -13.63
C ILE A 134 1.76 15.19 -14.64
N VAL A 135 2.81 15.35 -15.44
CA VAL A 135 2.90 16.45 -16.43
C VAL A 135 1.95 16.23 -17.61
N PHE A 136 1.68 14.97 -17.98
CA PHE A 136 0.82 14.63 -19.13
C PHE A 136 -0.64 14.36 -18.76
N ILE A 137 -0.96 14.11 -17.48
CA ILE A 137 -2.34 13.97 -17.02
C ILE A 137 -3.02 15.34 -16.98
N LYS A 138 -4.06 15.50 -17.80
CA LYS A 138 -4.94 16.68 -17.79
C LYS A 138 -6.05 16.59 -16.74
N ASP A 139 -6.41 15.37 -16.35
CA ASP A 139 -7.46 15.10 -15.36
C ASP A 139 -6.94 14.13 -14.29
N THR A 140 -6.62 14.69 -13.12
CA THR A 140 -6.12 13.95 -11.96
C THR A 140 -7.09 12.88 -11.48
N PHE A 141 -8.41 13.08 -11.68
CA PHE A 141 -9.43 12.14 -11.27
C PHE A 141 -9.43 10.88 -12.15
N GLN A 142 -9.34 11.03 -13.47
CA GLN A 142 -9.14 9.88 -14.35
C GLN A 142 -7.83 9.16 -14.04
N GLY A 143 -6.76 9.91 -13.76
CA GLY A 143 -5.49 9.33 -13.31
C GLY A 143 -5.64 8.46 -12.06
N LEU A 144 -6.44 8.93 -11.09
CA LEU A 144 -6.76 8.17 -9.88
C LEU A 144 -7.52 6.88 -10.22
N ILE A 145 -8.56 6.95 -11.06
CA ILE A 145 -9.35 5.79 -11.49
C ILE A 145 -8.45 4.74 -12.16
N TRP A 146 -7.62 5.15 -13.13
CA TRP A 146 -6.68 4.24 -13.80
C TRP A 146 -5.68 3.60 -12.85
N SER A 147 -5.18 4.37 -11.88
CA SER A 147 -4.30 3.85 -10.83
C SER A 147 -5.00 2.78 -10.00
N GLN A 148 -6.28 2.98 -9.66
CA GLN A 148 -7.07 1.98 -8.94
C GLN A 148 -7.30 0.71 -9.76
N ILE A 149 -7.54 0.83 -11.07
CA ILE A 149 -7.65 -0.34 -11.97
C ILE A 149 -6.34 -1.14 -11.97
N ALA A 150 -5.20 -0.45 -12.11
CA ALA A 150 -3.89 -1.11 -12.10
C ALA A 150 -3.63 -1.84 -10.78
N LEU A 151 -3.90 -1.20 -9.64
CA LEU A 151 -3.77 -1.79 -8.31
C LEU A 151 -4.71 -3.00 -8.13
N SER A 152 -5.94 -2.90 -8.61
CA SER A 152 -6.94 -3.95 -8.57
C SER A 152 -6.46 -5.20 -9.33
N ILE A 153 -5.91 -5.05 -10.53
CA ILE A 153 -5.37 -6.18 -11.30
C ILE A 153 -4.10 -6.77 -10.63
N GLN A 154 -3.25 -5.92 -10.05
CA GLN A 154 -2.00 -6.34 -9.42
C GLN A 154 -2.19 -7.12 -8.11
N LEU A 155 -3.20 -6.77 -7.32
CA LEU A 155 -3.41 -7.32 -5.98
C LEU A 155 -3.57 -8.85 -5.97
N PRO A 156 -4.49 -9.45 -6.76
CA PRO A 156 -4.66 -10.91 -6.80
C PRO A 156 -3.36 -11.63 -7.17
N ILE A 157 -2.66 -11.14 -8.21
CA ILE A 157 -1.40 -11.74 -8.68
C ILE A 157 -0.37 -11.78 -7.55
N THR A 158 -0.24 -10.67 -6.81
CA THR A 158 0.69 -10.56 -5.69
C THR A 158 0.28 -11.46 -4.52
N VAL A 159 -1.01 -11.49 -4.15
CA VAL A 159 -1.51 -12.29 -3.02
C VAL A 159 -1.34 -13.78 -3.30
N PHE A 160 -1.75 -14.26 -4.47
CA PHE A 160 -1.58 -15.67 -4.84
C PHE A 160 -0.10 -16.06 -4.92
N GLY A 161 0.75 -15.20 -5.48
CA GLY A 161 2.20 -15.40 -5.51
C GLY A 161 2.80 -15.53 -4.11
N LEU A 162 2.43 -14.64 -3.19
CA LEU A 162 2.88 -14.71 -1.80
C LEU A 162 2.41 -15.98 -1.11
N ILE A 163 1.15 -16.38 -1.28
CA ILE A 163 0.64 -17.63 -0.67
C ILE A 163 1.38 -18.84 -1.23
N PHE A 164 1.67 -18.87 -2.53
CA PHE A 164 2.43 -19.94 -3.16
C PHE A 164 3.86 -20.03 -2.59
N LEU A 165 4.57 -18.90 -2.51
CA LEU A 165 5.95 -18.85 -2.01
C LEU A 165 6.01 -19.20 -0.51
N THR A 166 5.12 -18.64 0.30
CA THR A 166 5.07 -18.89 1.76
C THR A 166 4.59 -20.30 2.12
N SER A 167 3.81 -20.94 1.23
CA SER A 167 3.38 -22.34 1.41
C SER A 167 4.40 -23.36 0.89
N SER A 168 5.44 -22.92 0.16
CA SER A 168 6.43 -23.83 -0.42
C SER A 168 7.51 -24.19 0.60
N ARG A 169 7.63 -25.49 0.90
CA ARG A 169 8.72 -26.01 1.76
C ARG A 169 10.11 -25.81 1.12
N THR A 170 10.19 -25.67 -0.20
CA THR A 170 11.44 -25.37 -0.90
C THR A 170 11.93 -23.95 -0.62
N VAL A 171 11.02 -23.00 -0.39
CA VAL A 171 11.35 -21.60 -0.16
C VAL A 171 11.42 -21.28 1.34
N MET A 172 10.45 -21.75 2.13
CA MET A 172 10.34 -21.45 3.57
C MET A 172 10.96 -22.50 4.51
N GLY A 173 11.34 -23.68 4.00
CA GLY A 173 11.93 -24.74 4.82
C GLY A 173 11.04 -25.15 5.99
N ARG A 174 11.55 -24.98 7.22
CA ARG A 174 10.87 -25.31 8.49
C ARG A 174 9.80 -24.30 8.90
N PHE A 175 9.78 -23.11 8.28
CA PHE A 175 8.82 -22.03 8.53
C PHE A 175 7.65 -22.02 7.54
N ALA A 176 7.50 -23.06 6.71
CA ALA A 176 6.40 -23.15 5.76
C ALA A 176 5.04 -23.15 6.48
N ASN A 177 4.06 -22.47 5.89
CA ASN A 177 2.72 -22.35 6.46
C ASN A 177 2.10 -23.71 6.79
N SER A 178 1.41 -23.79 7.94
CA SER A 178 0.66 -24.99 8.30
C SER A 178 -0.57 -25.15 7.39
N PHE A 179 -1.16 -26.35 7.37
CA PHE A 179 -2.36 -26.62 6.56
C PHE A 179 -3.53 -25.69 6.92
N ARG A 180 -3.65 -25.30 8.20
CA ARG A 180 -4.68 -24.38 8.68
C ARG A 180 -4.44 -22.96 8.18
N ASP A 181 -3.20 -22.47 8.29
CA ASP A 181 -2.83 -21.13 7.83
C ASP A 181 -3.01 -21.01 6.33
N LYS A 182 -2.62 -22.05 5.58
CA LYS A 182 -2.83 -22.11 4.13
C LYS A 182 -4.32 -22.01 3.78
N ALA A 183 -5.19 -22.78 4.46
CA ALA A 183 -6.63 -22.72 4.20
C ALA A 183 -7.21 -21.32 4.48
N ILE A 184 -6.84 -20.70 5.61
CA ILE A 184 -7.26 -19.34 5.96
C ILE A 184 -6.78 -18.33 4.92
N LEU A 185 -5.50 -18.39 4.53
CA LEU A 185 -4.92 -17.49 3.53
C LEU A 185 -5.62 -17.61 2.17
N TRP A 186 -5.94 -18.83 1.73
CA TRP A 186 -6.67 -19.06 0.48
C TRP A 186 -8.10 -18.52 0.53
N ILE A 187 -8.81 -18.68 1.65
CA ILE A 187 -10.15 -18.10 1.83
C ILE A 187 -10.09 -16.58 1.77
N ILE A 188 -9.17 -15.96 2.50
CA ILE A 188 -8.99 -14.49 2.49
C ILE A 188 -8.63 -14.01 1.08
N ALA A 189 -7.69 -14.68 0.41
CA ALA A 189 -7.30 -14.32 -0.95
C ALA A 189 -8.48 -14.38 -1.93
N PHE A 190 -9.33 -15.40 -1.81
CA PHE A 190 -10.52 -15.54 -2.64
C PHE A 190 -11.53 -14.42 -2.37
N ILE A 191 -11.81 -14.12 -1.09
CA ILE A 191 -12.70 -13.02 -0.70
C ILE A 191 -12.19 -11.68 -1.23
N VAL A 192 -10.91 -11.37 -0.99
CA VAL A 192 -10.29 -10.13 -1.45
C VAL A 192 -10.34 -10.02 -2.97
N THR A 193 -10.02 -11.10 -3.68
CA THR A 193 -10.06 -11.13 -5.15
C THR A 193 -11.49 -10.94 -5.67
N ALA A 194 -12.48 -11.57 -5.04
CA ALA A 194 -13.89 -11.43 -5.42
C ALA A 194 -14.39 -9.99 -5.22
N LEU A 195 -14.12 -9.39 -4.06
CA LEU A 195 -14.48 -8.01 -3.76
C LEU A 195 -13.79 -7.02 -4.71
N ASN A 196 -12.51 -7.26 -4.98
CA ASN A 196 -11.72 -6.41 -5.85
C ASN A 196 -12.19 -6.52 -7.32
N SER A 197 -12.56 -7.72 -7.76
CA SER A 197 -13.18 -7.94 -9.08
C SER A 197 -14.54 -7.26 -9.18
N ALA A 198 -15.37 -7.33 -8.14
CA ALA A 198 -16.67 -6.65 -8.10
C ALA A 198 -16.51 -5.13 -8.20
N LEU A 199 -15.52 -4.56 -7.49
CA LEU A 199 -15.19 -3.13 -7.58
C LEU A 199 -14.72 -2.76 -8.98
N LEU A 200 -13.89 -3.59 -9.61
CA LEU A 200 -13.41 -3.35 -10.97
C LEU A 200 -14.54 -3.40 -12.00
N VAL A 201 -15.49 -4.32 -11.86
CA VAL A 201 -16.70 -4.36 -12.69
C VAL A 201 -17.52 -3.08 -12.51
N GLN A 202 -17.76 -2.64 -11.27
CA GLN A 202 -18.50 -1.40 -11.00
C GLN A 202 -17.79 -0.12 -11.49
N LEU A 203 -16.47 -0.16 -11.59
CA LEU A 203 -15.69 0.98 -12.07
C LEU A 203 -15.67 1.05 -13.61
N LEU A 204 -15.80 -0.10 -14.29
CA LEU A 204 -15.79 -0.20 -15.75
C LEU A 204 -17.19 -0.16 -16.39
N PHE A 205 -18.24 -0.53 -15.65
CA PHE A 205 -19.63 -0.61 -16.11
C PHE A 205 -20.56 0.23 -15.24
#